data_AF-I6VEV5-F1
#
_entry.id   AF-I6VEV5-F1
#
_cell.length_a   1.000
_cell.length_b   1.000
_cell.length_c   1.000
_cell.angle_alpha   90.00
_cell.angle_beta   90.00
_cell.angle_gamma   90.00
#
_symmetry.space_group_name_H-M   'P 1'
#
loop_
_entity.id
_entity.type
_entity.pdbx_description
1 polymer ?
#
loop_
_entity_poly.entity_id
_entity_poly.type
_entity_poly.pdbx_seq_one_letter_code
_entity_poly.pdbx_strand_id
1 'polypeptide(L)'
;GCAMIAHPKLDPVTGELHALSYDVIKKPYLKYFYFRPDGTKSDDVEIPLDQPTMIHDFAITENFVVVPDHQVVFKLQEMLRGGSPVVLDKEKTSRFGVLPKHAADASEMVWVDVPDCFCFHLWNAWEDEATGEVVVIGSCMTPADSIFNESDERLESVLTEIRLDTRTGRSTRRAVLPPSQQVNLEVGMVNRNLLGRKTRYAYLAVAEPWPKVSGFAKVDLATGELTKFEYGEGRFGGEPCFVPMDPAAAHPRGEDDGYVLTFVHDERVGTSELLVVNAADMRLEA
;
A
#
# COMPACT_ATOMS: atom_id res chain seq x y z
N GLY A 1 13.62 9.66 -20.86
CA GLY A 1 12.71 8.85 -20.02
C GLY A 1 13.03 9.13 -18.58
N CYS A 2 12.03 9.16 -17.71
CA CYS A 2 12.20 9.22 -16.25
C CYS A 2 12.00 7.82 -15.65
N ALA A 3 12.52 7.57 -14.45
CA ALA A 3 12.15 6.39 -13.68
C ALA A 3 10.73 6.56 -13.13
N MET A 4 9.94 5.49 -13.11
CA MET A 4 8.64 5.44 -12.42
C MET A 4 8.80 4.70 -11.10
N ILE A 5 7.87 4.92 -10.16
CA ILE A 5 7.85 4.19 -8.89
C ILE A 5 7.61 2.70 -9.11
N ALA A 6 8.01 1.86 -8.15
CA ALA A 6 7.96 0.41 -8.28
C ALA A 6 6.55 -0.20 -8.13
N HIS A 7 5.56 0.60 -7.71
CA HIS A 7 4.18 0.15 -7.46
C HIS A 7 3.14 0.80 -8.40
N PRO A 8 3.25 0.64 -9.74
CA PRO A 8 2.17 1.05 -10.62
C PRO A 8 0.91 0.20 -10.35
N LYS A 9 -0.28 0.79 -10.56
CA LYS A 9 -1.56 0.15 -10.26
C LYS A 9 -2.34 -0.09 -11.56
N LEU A 10 -2.69 -1.34 -11.82
CA LEU A 10 -3.49 -1.74 -12.99
C LEU A 10 -4.98 -1.73 -12.62
N ASP A 11 -5.78 -0.88 -13.25
CA ASP A 11 -7.22 -0.87 -13.04
C ASP A 11 -7.85 -2.14 -13.63
N PRO A 12 -8.55 -2.96 -12.82
CA PRO A 12 -9.12 -4.22 -13.29
C PRO A 12 -10.29 -4.05 -14.29
N VAL A 13 -10.89 -2.86 -14.39
CA VAL A 13 -12.01 -2.57 -15.30
C VAL A 13 -11.54 -1.98 -16.62
N THR A 14 -10.67 -0.98 -16.59
CA THR A 14 -10.20 -0.30 -17.82
C THR A 14 -8.97 -0.98 -18.44
N GLY A 15 -8.22 -1.74 -17.64
CA GLY A 15 -6.91 -2.29 -18.03
C GLY A 15 -5.83 -1.22 -18.15
N GLU A 16 -6.08 0.01 -17.66
CA GLU A 16 -5.09 1.08 -17.66
C GLU A 16 -4.09 0.90 -16.51
N LEU A 17 -2.81 1.10 -16.79
CA LEU A 17 -1.73 1.05 -15.81
C LEU A 17 -1.39 2.47 -15.35
N HIS A 18 -1.82 2.83 -14.15
CA HIS A 18 -1.54 4.12 -13.51
C HIS A 18 -0.18 4.10 -12.82
N ALA A 19 0.60 5.17 -12.95
CA ALA A 19 1.93 5.26 -12.38
C ALA A 19 2.28 6.68 -11.91
N LEU A 20 3.22 6.75 -10.98
CA LEU A 20 3.87 7.99 -10.57
C LEU A 20 5.36 7.97 -10.91
N SER A 21 5.94 9.15 -11.05
CA SER A 21 7.38 9.35 -11.22
C SER A 21 7.79 10.55 -10.39
N TYR A 22 8.80 10.40 -9.55
CA TYR A 22 9.37 11.53 -8.81
C TYR A 22 10.82 11.79 -9.22
N ASP A 23 11.20 13.08 -9.28
CA ASP A 23 12.56 13.56 -9.54
C ASP A 23 13.06 14.28 -8.28
N VAL A 24 14.20 13.86 -7.75
CA VAL A 24 14.75 14.39 -6.48
C VAL A 24 15.61 15.64 -6.66
N ILE A 25 15.86 16.06 -7.90
CA ILE A 25 16.79 17.15 -8.26
C ILE A 25 16.05 18.32 -8.89
N LYS A 26 15.16 18.07 -9.86
CA LYS A 26 14.51 19.11 -10.67
C LYS A 26 13.01 19.11 -10.49
N LYS A 27 12.43 20.32 -10.45
CA LYS A 27 10.98 20.49 -10.56
C LYS A 27 10.51 20.20 -12.00
N PRO A 28 9.30 19.65 -12.19
CA PRO A 28 8.38 19.17 -11.14
C PRO A 28 8.91 17.91 -10.45
N TYR A 29 8.80 17.87 -9.11
CA TYR A 29 9.30 16.73 -8.33
C TYR A 29 8.43 15.50 -8.44
N LEU A 30 7.17 15.62 -8.87
CA LEU A 30 6.24 14.51 -9.00
C LEU A 30 5.41 14.66 -10.28
N LYS A 31 5.18 13.54 -10.95
CA LYS A 31 4.32 13.41 -12.12
C LYS A 31 3.41 12.20 -11.98
N TYR A 32 2.20 12.35 -12.47
CA TYR A 32 1.25 11.27 -12.70
C TYR A 32 1.05 11.05 -14.20
N PHE A 33 0.95 9.79 -14.60
CA PHE A 33 0.55 9.40 -15.94
C PHE A 33 -0.01 7.97 -15.91
N TYR A 34 -0.65 7.55 -16.99
CA TYR A 34 -1.13 6.18 -17.15
C TYR A 34 -0.85 5.66 -18.56
N PHE A 35 -0.89 4.35 -18.71
CA PHE A 35 -0.83 3.65 -19.99
C PHE A 35 -2.15 2.95 -20.24
N ARG A 36 -2.65 3.05 -21.47
CA ARG A 36 -3.78 2.25 -21.93
C ARG A 36 -3.37 0.81 -22.22
N PRO A 37 -4.32 -0.13 -22.35
CA PRO A 37 -4.03 -1.52 -22.68
C PRO A 37 -3.22 -1.71 -23.98
N ASP A 38 -3.30 -0.77 -24.91
CA ASP A 38 -2.55 -0.74 -26.17
C ASP A 38 -1.11 -0.21 -26.02
N GLY A 39 -0.70 0.17 -24.81
CA GLY A 39 0.59 0.77 -24.50
C GLY A 39 0.68 2.27 -24.75
N THR A 40 -0.41 2.93 -25.17
CA THR A 40 -0.44 4.38 -25.37
C THR A 40 -0.36 5.09 -24.02
N LYS A 41 0.69 5.87 -23.82
CA LYS A 41 0.87 6.72 -22.64
C LYS A 41 -0.03 7.95 -22.71
N SER A 42 -0.60 8.37 -21.57
CA SER A 42 -1.21 9.69 -21.40
C SER A 42 -0.17 10.82 -21.44
N ASP A 43 -0.65 12.05 -21.53
CA ASP A 43 0.16 13.21 -21.17
C ASP A 43 0.53 13.15 -19.68
N ASP A 44 1.62 13.82 -19.31
CA ASP A 44 2.07 13.94 -17.92
C ASP A 44 1.20 14.98 -17.19
N VAL A 45 0.65 14.62 -16.03
CA VAL A 45 0.11 15.58 -15.07
C VAL A 45 1.20 15.89 -14.06
N GLU A 46 1.76 17.09 -14.12
CA GLU A 46 2.80 17.55 -13.20
C GLU A 46 2.18 17.95 -11.86
N ILE A 47 2.58 17.31 -10.77
CA ILE A 47 2.06 17.57 -9.41
C ILE A 47 3.12 18.39 -8.65
N PRO A 48 2.93 19.69 -8.44
CA PRO A 48 3.91 20.53 -7.75
C PRO A 48 3.98 20.14 -6.27
N LEU A 49 5.18 19.81 -5.80
CA LEU A 49 5.49 19.64 -4.38
C LEU A 49 6.50 20.70 -3.94
N ASP A 50 6.42 21.09 -2.66
CA ASP A 50 7.32 22.10 -2.09
C ASP A 50 8.77 21.60 -2.01
N GLN A 51 8.94 20.32 -1.70
CA GLN A 51 10.21 19.62 -1.58
C GLN A 51 10.11 18.20 -2.16
N PRO A 52 11.24 17.56 -2.54
CA PRO A 52 11.22 16.22 -3.10
C PRO A 52 10.84 15.20 -2.01
N THR A 53 9.60 14.72 -2.07
CA THR A 53 9.05 13.70 -1.16
C THR A 53 9.36 12.30 -1.68
N MET A 54 9.69 11.37 -0.79
CA MET A 54 9.80 9.95 -1.12
C MET A 54 8.40 9.34 -1.19
N ILE A 55 8.03 8.84 -2.38
CA ILE A 55 6.74 8.21 -2.64
C ILE A 55 7.02 6.80 -3.16
N HIS A 56 6.99 5.83 -2.25
CA HIS A 56 7.21 4.42 -2.57
C HIS A 56 6.00 3.80 -3.28
N ASP A 57 4.82 4.09 -2.74
CA ASP A 57 3.54 3.56 -3.20
C ASP A 57 2.48 4.67 -3.28
N PHE A 58 1.37 4.37 -3.95
CA PHE A 58 0.18 5.20 -4.05
C PHE A 58 -1.07 4.31 -4.16
N ALA A 59 -2.27 4.87 -4.28
CA ALA A 59 -3.47 4.08 -4.49
C ALA A 59 -4.31 4.62 -5.64
N ILE A 60 -5.24 3.79 -6.13
CA ILE A 60 -6.29 4.19 -7.06
C ILE A 60 -7.64 3.89 -6.43
N THR A 61 -8.68 4.61 -6.84
CA THR A 61 -10.10 4.26 -6.61
C THR A 61 -10.74 3.91 -7.95
N GLU A 62 -12.06 3.96 -8.09
CA GLU A 62 -12.73 3.84 -9.39
C GLU A 62 -12.39 5.05 -10.29
N ASN A 63 -12.45 6.27 -9.75
CA ASN A 63 -12.35 7.50 -10.54
C ASN A 63 -11.10 8.34 -10.22
N PHE A 64 -10.44 8.08 -9.09
CA PHE A 64 -9.35 8.91 -8.59
C PHE A 64 -8.05 8.13 -8.42
N VAL A 65 -6.97 8.90 -8.37
CA VAL A 65 -5.65 8.51 -7.88
C VAL A 65 -5.46 9.16 -6.52
N VAL A 66 -4.92 8.40 -5.57
CA VAL A 66 -4.64 8.85 -4.21
C VAL A 66 -3.13 8.84 -3.98
N VAL A 67 -2.56 10.03 -3.84
CA VAL A 67 -1.11 10.27 -3.75
C VAL A 67 -0.71 10.60 -2.31
N PRO A 68 0.10 9.77 -1.62
CA PRO A 68 0.62 10.12 -0.30
C PRO A 68 1.78 11.13 -0.41
N ASP A 69 1.62 12.32 0.16
CA ASP A 69 2.71 13.28 0.37
C ASP A 69 3.07 13.30 1.87
N HIS A 70 4.00 12.41 2.24
CA HIS A 70 4.37 12.16 3.64
C HIS A 70 5.66 12.87 4.07
N GLN A 71 6.03 12.69 5.34
CA GLN A 71 7.15 13.36 6.00
C GLN A 71 8.55 12.87 5.59
N VAL A 72 8.68 11.71 4.93
CA VAL A 72 9.98 11.21 4.45
C VAL A 72 10.35 11.90 3.14
N VAL A 73 11.44 12.65 3.14
CA VAL A 73 11.86 13.53 2.04
C VAL A 73 13.33 13.37 1.70
N PHE A 74 13.72 13.85 0.51
CA PHE A 74 15.11 13.87 0.07
C PHE A 74 15.78 15.21 0.40
N LYS A 75 16.77 15.19 1.30
CA LYS A 75 17.64 16.34 1.60
C LYS A 75 19.08 16.01 1.15
N LEU A 76 19.34 16.16 -0.15
CA LEU A 76 20.62 15.80 -0.78
C LEU A 76 21.84 16.52 -0.16
N GLN A 77 21.63 17.68 0.49
CA GLN A 77 22.69 18.39 1.20
C GLN A 77 23.28 17.59 2.38
N GLU A 78 22.53 16.68 2.99
CA GLU A 78 23.03 15.85 4.10
C GLU A 78 24.16 14.91 3.67
N MET A 79 24.21 14.52 2.39
CA MET A 79 25.32 13.73 1.85
C MET A 79 26.65 14.47 1.93
N LEU A 80 26.65 15.81 1.82
CA LEU A 80 27.87 16.63 1.95
C LEU A 80 28.43 16.60 3.38
N ARG A 81 27.61 16.24 4.36
CA ARG A 81 27.98 16.07 5.77
C ARG A 81 28.18 14.61 6.16
N GLY A 82 28.08 13.68 5.21
CA GLY A 82 28.17 12.23 5.45
C GLY A 82 26.90 11.59 6.02
N GLY A 83 25.77 12.31 6.03
CA GLY A 83 24.46 11.79 6.47
C GLY A 83 23.66 11.13 5.34
N SER A 84 22.58 10.45 5.72
CA SER A 84 21.61 9.90 4.76
C SER A 84 20.88 11.03 4.01
N PRO A 85 20.72 10.94 2.67
CA PRO A 85 19.90 11.88 1.92
C PRO A 85 18.39 11.69 2.17
N VAL A 86 17.97 10.59 2.78
CA VAL A 86 16.57 10.30 3.11
C VAL A 86 16.34 10.67 4.57
N VAL A 87 15.48 11.67 4.79
CA VAL A 87 15.27 12.29 6.10
C VAL A 87 13.80 12.35 6.43
N LEU A 88 13.47 12.09 7.70
CA LEU A 88 12.14 12.39 8.25
C LEU A 88 12.03 13.86 8.62
N ASP A 89 11.23 14.60 7.87
CA ASP A 89 10.94 16.01 8.14
C ASP A 89 9.75 16.14 9.10
N LYS A 90 10.05 16.29 10.39
CA LYS A 90 9.03 16.39 11.45
C LYS A 90 8.17 17.65 11.35
N GLU A 91 8.62 18.68 10.65
CA GLU A 91 7.87 19.93 10.46
C GLU A 91 6.87 19.82 9.29
N LYS A 92 7.11 18.90 8.35
CA LYS A 92 6.18 18.64 7.26
C LYS A 92 4.91 17.98 7.80
N THR A 93 3.75 18.44 7.34
CA THR A 93 2.47 17.78 7.62
C THR A 93 2.21 16.73 6.54
N SER A 94 1.97 15.49 6.95
CA SER A 94 1.53 14.43 6.04
C SER A 94 0.13 14.72 5.50
N ARG A 95 -0.08 14.44 4.22
CA ARG A 95 -1.35 14.64 3.53
C ARG A 95 -1.53 13.66 2.38
N PHE A 96 -2.75 13.51 1.92
CA PHE A 96 -3.08 12.74 0.71
C PHE A 96 -3.68 13.66 -0.34
N GLY A 97 -3.20 13.55 -1.57
CA GLY A 97 -3.77 14.21 -2.73
C GLY A 97 -4.75 13.27 -3.43
N VAL A 98 -5.97 13.73 -3.69
CA VAL A 98 -6.97 13.02 -4.49
C VAL A 98 -7.09 13.73 -5.84
N LEU A 99 -6.74 13.03 -6.92
CA LEU A 99 -6.71 13.56 -8.29
C LEU A 99 -7.61 12.70 -9.21
N PRO A 100 -8.47 13.29 -10.05
CA PRO A 100 -9.16 12.50 -11.08
C PRO A 100 -8.17 11.75 -11.97
N LYS A 101 -8.43 10.47 -12.27
CA LYS A 101 -7.54 9.64 -13.11
C LYS A 101 -7.25 10.24 -14.49
N HIS A 102 -8.19 11.02 -15.01
CA HIS A 102 -8.08 11.68 -16.31
C HIS A 102 -8.02 13.20 -16.20
N ALA A 103 -7.47 13.71 -15.09
CA ALA A 103 -7.23 15.14 -14.91
C ALA A 103 -6.37 15.70 -16.05
N ALA A 104 -6.68 16.92 -16.48
CA ALA A 104 -5.91 17.66 -17.47
C ALA A 104 -4.66 18.29 -16.83
N ASP A 105 -4.78 18.76 -15.59
CA ASP A 105 -3.67 19.37 -14.85
C ASP A 105 -3.86 19.26 -13.32
N ALA A 106 -2.83 19.66 -12.56
CA ALA A 106 -2.81 19.51 -11.11
C ALA A 106 -3.73 20.47 -10.35
N SER A 107 -4.40 21.43 -11.00
CA SER A 107 -5.41 22.27 -10.32
C SER A 107 -6.65 21.46 -9.89
N GLU A 108 -6.84 20.27 -10.47
CA GLU A 108 -7.88 19.32 -10.09
C GLU A 108 -7.52 18.48 -8.85
N MET A 109 -6.28 18.59 -8.35
CA MET A 109 -5.83 17.89 -7.15
C MET A 109 -6.47 18.52 -5.89
N VAL A 110 -7.05 17.68 -5.04
CA VAL A 110 -7.51 18.09 -3.71
C VAL A 110 -6.61 17.48 -2.65
N TRP A 111 -5.98 18.32 -1.83
CA TRP A 111 -5.14 17.89 -0.71
C TRP A 111 -5.94 17.79 0.58
N VAL A 112 -5.78 16.70 1.31
CA VAL A 112 -6.40 16.44 2.61
C VAL A 112 -5.31 16.11 3.63
N ASP A 113 -5.20 16.91 4.68
CA ASP A 113 -4.18 16.73 5.72
C ASP A 113 -4.49 15.52 6.59
N VAL A 114 -3.47 14.71 6.87
CA VAL A 114 -3.51 13.53 7.75
C VAL A 114 -2.24 13.54 8.60
N PRO A 115 -2.22 14.31 9.71
CA PRO A 115 -1.01 14.48 10.52
C PRO A 115 -0.52 13.16 11.11
N ASP A 116 0.79 13.11 11.38
CA ASP A 116 1.50 11.97 12.01
C ASP A 116 1.24 10.62 11.32
N CYS A 117 1.14 10.63 9.99
CA CYS A 117 0.83 9.47 9.17
C CYS A 117 1.94 9.25 8.15
N PHE A 118 2.52 8.06 8.16
CA PHE A 118 3.41 7.59 7.11
C PHE A 118 3.08 6.13 6.86
N CYS A 119 2.66 5.80 5.64
CA CYS A 119 2.38 4.42 5.27
C CYS A 119 3.29 4.10 4.06
N PHE A 120 4.11 3.06 4.19
CA PHE A 120 5.07 2.71 3.15
C PHE A 120 4.35 2.09 1.95
N HIS A 121 3.36 1.22 2.22
CA HIS A 121 2.46 0.65 1.22
C HIS A 121 1.00 1.03 1.47
N LEU A 122 0.26 1.19 0.37
CA LEU A 122 -1.19 1.37 0.37
C LEU A 122 -1.84 0.17 -0.34
N TRP A 123 -2.58 -0.61 0.44
CA TRP A 123 -3.13 -1.90 0.01
C TRP A 123 -4.27 -1.75 -0.97
N ASN A 124 -5.19 -0.83 -0.68
CA ASN A 124 -6.30 -0.50 -1.57
C ASN A 124 -6.90 0.86 -1.20
N ALA A 125 -7.68 1.45 -2.11
CA ALA A 125 -8.52 2.59 -1.82
C ALA A 125 -9.84 2.48 -2.60
N TRP A 126 -10.90 3.12 -2.12
CA TRP A 126 -12.18 3.17 -2.82
C TRP A 126 -12.99 4.40 -2.44
N GLU A 127 -13.98 4.71 -3.26
CA GLU A 127 -14.96 5.76 -2.99
C GLU A 127 -16.13 5.19 -2.17
N ASP A 128 -16.40 5.75 -1.00
CA ASP A 128 -17.55 5.38 -0.17
C ASP A 128 -18.77 6.22 -0.59
N GLU A 129 -19.60 5.64 -1.47
CA GLU A 129 -20.78 6.34 -2.03
C GLU A 129 -21.74 6.87 -0.96
N ALA A 130 -21.80 6.22 0.21
CA ALA A 130 -22.71 6.63 1.28
C ALA A 130 -22.29 7.94 1.95
N THR A 131 -20.98 8.20 2.04
CA THR A 131 -20.42 9.40 2.69
C THR A 131 -19.86 10.42 1.70
N GLY A 132 -19.51 9.98 0.48
CA GLY A 132 -18.75 10.75 -0.49
C GLY A 132 -17.26 10.88 -0.14
N GLU A 133 -16.76 10.07 0.78
CA GLU A 133 -15.35 10.06 1.19
C GLU A 133 -14.53 9.08 0.34
N VAL A 134 -13.22 9.31 0.25
CA VAL A 134 -12.27 8.30 -0.22
C VAL A 134 -11.74 7.55 0.99
N VAL A 135 -11.86 6.22 0.98
CA VAL A 135 -11.30 5.33 1.99
C VAL A 135 -10.00 4.75 1.48
N VAL A 136 -8.95 4.81 2.27
CA VAL A 136 -7.62 4.28 1.97
C VAL A 136 -7.24 3.29 3.05
N ILE A 137 -6.79 2.11 2.64
CA ILE A 137 -6.28 1.06 3.53
C ILE A 137 -4.78 0.95 3.29
N GLY A 138 -3.99 1.18 4.35
CA GLY A 138 -2.53 1.11 4.29
C GLY A 138 -1.96 0.66 5.63
N SER A 139 -0.68 0.30 5.65
CA SER A 139 0.03 -0.02 6.88
C SER A 139 0.89 1.17 7.28
N CYS A 140 0.49 1.84 8.35
CA CYS A 140 1.15 3.06 8.79
C CYS A 140 2.17 2.75 9.88
N MET A 141 3.37 3.29 9.70
CA MET A 141 4.56 2.88 10.41
C MET A 141 4.98 3.95 11.41
N THR A 142 5.40 3.51 12.59
CA THR A 142 5.90 4.40 13.65
C THR A 142 7.08 3.72 14.35
N PRO A 143 8.25 4.37 14.44
CA PRO A 143 8.63 5.63 13.76
C PRO A 143 8.70 5.47 12.22
N ALA A 144 8.42 6.56 11.50
CA ALA A 144 8.39 6.57 10.04
C ALA A 144 9.77 6.37 9.36
N ASP A 145 10.86 6.65 10.08
CA ASP A 145 12.23 6.52 9.58
C ASP A 145 12.90 5.19 9.94
N SER A 146 12.25 4.30 10.70
CA SER A 146 12.82 3.00 11.08
C SER A 146 13.11 2.07 9.89
N ILE A 147 12.59 2.36 8.70
CA ILE A 147 12.94 1.63 7.46
C ILE A 147 14.31 2.08 6.92
N PHE A 148 14.68 3.35 7.15
CA PHE A 148 15.86 3.97 6.54
C PHE A 148 17.01 4.16 7.54
N ASN A 149 16.70 4.12 8.84
CA ASN A 149 17.64 4.31 9.93
C ASN A 149 17.57 3.11 10.87
N GLU A 150 18.72 2.65 11.36
CA GLU A 150 18.76 1.73 12.50
C GLU A 150 18.28 2.48 13.74
N SER A 151 17.05 2.21 14.17
CA SER A 151 16.50 2.72 15.42
C SER A 151 16.49 1.62 16.49
N ASP A 152 16.90 1.95 17.71
CA ASP A 152 16.70 1.08 18.88
C ASP A 152 15.22 0.94 19.26
N GLU A 153 14.34 1.79 18.70
CA GLU A 153 12.90 1.75 18.91
C GLU A 153 12.24 0.61 18.12
N ARG A 154 11.26 -0.04 18.74
CA ARG A 154 10.49 -1.11 18.12
C ARG A 154 9.57 -0.50 17.06
N LEU A 155 9.84 -0.80 15.80
CA LEU A 155 8.97 -0.47 14.68
C LEU A 155 7.60 -1.13 14.85
N GLU A 156 6.56 -0.30 14.83
CA GLU A 156 5.17 -0.73 14.70
C GLU A 156 4.69 -0.45 13.27
N SER A 157 4.10 -1.45 12.62
CA SER A 157 3.37 -1.29 11.36
C SER A 157 1.91 -1.65 11.59
N VAL A 158 1.06 -0.62 11.61
CA VAL A 158 -0.35 -0.72 11.99
C VAL A 158 -1.23 -0.66 10.75
N LEU A 159 -1.96 -1.74 10.47
CA LEU A 159 -2.99 -1.73 9.44
C LEU A 159 -4.07 -0.70 9.79
N THR A 160 -4.23 0.28 8.91
CA THR A 160 -4.96 1.52 9.18
C THR A 160 -5.97 1.80 8.08
N GLU A 161 -7.17 2.19 8.50
CA GLU A 161 -8.17 2.82 7.64
C GLU A 161 -8.04 4.34 7.78
N ILE A 162 -7.86 5.01 6.65
CA ILE A 162 -7.82 6.47 6.52
C ILE A 162 -9.02 6.88 5.67
N ARG A 163 -9.82 7.81 6.16
CA ARG A 163 -10.93 8.40 5.39
C ARG A 163 -10.62 9.84 5.05
N LEU A 164 -10.82 10.21 3.80
CA LEU A 164 -10.51 11.52 3.24
C LEU A 164 -11.82 12.15 2.72
N ASP A 165 -12.24 13.26 3.32
CA ASP A 165 -13.34 14.06 2.79
C ASP A 165 -12.78 15.23 1.99
N THR A 166 -12.76 15.08 0.66
CA THR A 166 -12.22 16.07 -0.27
C THR A 166 -13.05 17.36 -0.32
N ARG A 167 -14.31 17.35 0.13
CA ARG A 167 -15.16 18.55 0.15
C ARG A 167 -14.85 19.45 1.35
N THR A 168 -14.47 18.84 2.47
CA THR A 168 -14.20 19.57 3.72
C THR A 168 -12.71 19.70 4.04
N GLY A 169 -11.85 18.93 3.35
CA GLY A 169 -10.42 18.87 3.63
C GLY A 169 -10.08 18.15 4.94
N ARG A 170 -11.05 17.45 5.55
CA ARG A 170 -10.88 16.73 6.81
C ARG A 170 -10.59 15.26 6.57
N SER A 171 -9.82 14.67 7.48
CA SER A 171 -9.54 13.25 7.50
C SER A 171 -9.88 12.60 8.83
N THR A 172 -10.02 11.28 8.79
CA THR A 172 -9.98 10.44 9.98
C THR A 172 -9.04 9.27 9.77
N ARG A 173 -8.52 8.73 10.87
CA ARG A 173 -7.60 7.60 10.87
C ARG A 173 -7.95 6.66 12.02
N ARG A 174 -8.02 5.36 11.75
CA ARG A 174 -8.21 4.33 12.79
C ARG A 174 -7.41 3.08 12.47
N ALA A 175 -6.92 2.40 13.52
CA ALA A 175 -6.43 1.04 13.36
C ALA A 175 -7.60 0.12 12.97
N VAL A 176 -7.34 -0.82 12.05
CA VAL A 176 -8.32 -1.83 11.64
C VAL A 176 -8.45 -2.90 12.73
N LEU A 177 -7.32 -3.34 13.28
CA LEU A 177 -7.29 -4.37 14.32
C LEU A 177 -7.58 -3.77 15.70
N PRO A 178 -8.23 -4.53 16.60
CA PRO A 178 -8.34 -4.15 17.99
C PRO A 178 -6.95 -4.26 18.68
N PRO A 179 -6.67 -3.45 19.72
CA PRO A 179 -5.38 -3.48 20.42
C PRO A 179 -4.97 -4.87 20.95
N SER A 180 -5.95 -5.72 21.30
CA SER A 180 -5.71 -7.08 21.82
C SER A 180 -5.22 -8.07 20.76
N GLN A 181 -5.40 -7.76 19.47
CA GLN A 181 -4.97 -8.61 18.35
C GLN A 181 -3.93 -7.91 17.47
N GLN A 182 -3.42 -6.76 17.92
CA GLN A 182 -2.44 -5.99 17.17
C GLN A 182 -1.20 -6.83 16.87
N VAL A 183 -0.85 -6.87 15.59
CA VAL A 183 0.37 -7.47 15.06
C VAL A 183 0.93 -6.62 13.94
N ASN A 184 2.23 -6.71 13.70
CA ASN A 184 2.85 -6.03 12.57
C ASN A 184 2.41 -6.67 11.25
N LEU A 185 1.59 -5.95 10.49
CA LEU A 185 1.10 -6.37 9.18
C LEU A 185 1.69 -5.48 8.09
N GLU A 186 2.49 -6.08 7.23
CA GLU A 186 3.17 -5.40 6.13
C GLU A 186 3.22 -6.34 4.92
N VAL A 187 3.59 -5.82 3.76
CA VAL A 187 3.76 -6.55 2.49
C VAL A 187 2.67 -7.59 2.20
N GLY A 188 1.72 -7.24 1.34
CA GLY A 188 0.69 -8.18 0.93
C GLY A 188 -0.24 -7.58 -0.12
N MET A 189 -1.46 -8.10 -0.20
CA MET A 189 -2.40 -7.69 -1.22
C MET A 189 -3.87 -7.89 -0.85
N VAL A 190 -4.71 -7.16 -1.57
CA VAL A 190 -6.16 -7.44 -1.67
C VAL A 190 -6.44 -8.26 -2.93
N ASN A 191 -7.70 -8.65 -3.14
CA ASN A 191 -8.11 -9.23 -4.42
C ASN A 191 -7.88 -8.22 -5.55
N ARG A 192 -6.94 -8.53 -6.45
CA ARG A 192 -6.55 -7.66 -7.58
C ARG A 192 -7.71 -7.28 -8.50
N ASN A 193 -8.75 -8.11 -8.62
CA ASN A 193 -9.93 -7.83 -9.44
C ASN A 193 -10.82 -6.74 -8.83
N LEU A 194 -10.58 -6.37 -7.57
CA LEU A 194 -11.28 -5.33 -6.85
C LEU A 194 -10.36 -4.13 -6.52
N LEU A 195 -9.19 -4.02 -7.15
CA LEU A 195 -8.32 -2.87 -6.96
C LEU A 195 -9.05 -1.58 -7.35
N GLY A 196 -9.02 -0.59 -6.46
CA GLY A 196 -9.76 0.67 -6.59
C GLY A 196 -11.23 0.61 -6.17
N ARG A 197 -11.71 -0.56 -5.76
CA ARG A 197 -13.09 -0.80 -5.29
C ARG A 197 -13.08 -1.35 -3.88
N LYS A 198 -14.24 -1.28 -3.24
CA LYS A 198 -14.38 -1.73 -1.85
C LYS A 198 -14.06 -3.21 -1.73
N THR A 199 -13.04 -3.51 -0.92
CA THR A 199 -12.63 -4.86 -0.54
C THR A 199 -12.89 -5.08 0.93
N ARG A 200 -13.39 -6.27 1.29
CA ARG A 200 -13.54 -6.72 2.68
C ARG A 200 -12.29 -7.40 3.18
N TYR A 201 -11.53 -8.09 2.33
CA TYR A 201 -10.41 -8.93 2.76
C TYR A 201 -9.06 -8.43 2.26
N ALA A 202 -8.07 -8.45 3.15
CA ALA A 202 -6.66 -8.26 2.83
C ALA A 202 -5.84 -9.45 3.32
N TYR A 203 -4.82 -9.84 2.56
CA TYR A 203 -3.85 -10.88 2.91
C TYR A 203 -2.49 -10.24 3.10
N LEU A 204 -2.00 -10.19 4.34
CA LEU A 204 -0.81 -9.41 4.70
C LEU A 204 0.19 -10.29 5.46
N ALA A 205 1.49 -10.10 5.23
CA ALA A 205 2.52 -10.81 5.97
C ALA A 205 2.52 -10.40 7.45
N VAL A 206 2.68 -11.39 8.33
CA VAL A 206 2.85 -11.20 9.78
C VAL A 206 4.36 -11.05 10.05
N ALA A 207 4.81 -9.80 10.15
CA ALA A 207 6.21 -9.43 10.33
C ALA A 207 6.67 -9.53 11.79
N GLU A 208 6.57 -10.73 12.35
CA GLU A 208 6.95 -11.04 13.73
C GLU A 208 7.78 -12.34 13.79
N PRO A 209 9.00 -12.34 14.36
CA PRO A 209 9.75 -11.17 14.83
C PRO A 209 10.29 -10.33 13.67
N TRP A 210 10.21 -9.00 13.75
CA TRP A 210 10.81 -8.11 12.73
C TRP A 210 12.32 -8.38 12.57
N PRO A 211 12.86 -8.43 11.33
CA PRO A 211 12.19 -8.28 10.03
C PRO A 211 11.70 -9.59 9.40
N LYS A 212 11.72 -10.71 10.13
CA LYS A 212 11.27 -12.01 9.63
C LYS A 212 9.74 -12.10 9.58
N VAL A 213 9.22 -12.81 8.59
CA VAL A 213 7.78 -13.06 8.39
C VAL A 213 7.45 -14.49 8.79
N SER A 214 6.73 -14.68 9.90
CA SER A 214 6.39 -16.00 10.46
C SER A 214 5.11 -16.61 9.89
N GLY A 215 4.38 -15.86 9.07
CA GLY A 215 3.11 -16.27 8.51
C GLY A 215 2.48 -15.15 7.71
N PHE A 216 1.22 -15.34 7.34
CA PHE A 216 0.37 -14.28 6.80
C PHE A 216 -1.00 -14.31 7.47
N ALA A 217 -1.72 -13.21 7.41
CA ALA A 217 -3.05 -13.08 7.97
C ALA A 217 -4.06 -12.70 6.89
N LYS A 218 -5.23 -13.33 6.91
CA LYS A 218 -6.44 -12.82 6.27
C LYS A 218 -7.12 -11.89 7.26
N VAL A 219 -7.30 -10.64 6.88
CA VAL A 219 -7.95 -9.61 7.70
C VAL A 219 -9.29 -9.24 7.10
N ASP A 220 -10.34 -9.23 7.92
CA ASP A 220 -11.63 -8.62 7.59
C ASP A 220 -11.57 -7.13 7.94
N LEU A 221 -11.47 -6.28 6.92
CA LEU A 221 -11.32 -4.83 7.04
C LEU A 221 -12.55 -4.15 7.66
N ALA A 222 -13.72 -4.80 7.60
CA ALA A 222 -14.95 -4.27 8.15
C ALA A 222 -15.06 -4.56 9.66
N THR A 223 -14.71 -5.78 10.08
CA THR A 223 -14.87 -6.21 11.49
C THR A 223 -13.60 -6.03 12.32
N GLY A 224 -12.42 -5.99 11.68
CA GLY A 224 -11.12 -6.01 12.35
C GLY A 224 -10.69 -7.40 12.83
N GLU A 225 -11.43 -8.45 12.49
CA GLU A 225 -11.07 -9.83 12.79
C GLU A 225 -9.97 -10.32 11.84
N LEU A 226 -9.09 -11.19 12.34
CA LEU A 226 -8.04 -11.79 11.53
C LEU A 226 -7.88 -13.29 11.80
N THR A 227 -7.50 -14.02 10.76
CA THR A 227 -7.07 -15.43 10.86
C THR A 227 -5.64 -15.52 10.36
N LYS A 228 -4.73 -16.05 11.20
CA LYS A 228 -3.33 -16.24 10.84
C LYS A 228 -3.11 -17.63 10.25
N PHE A 229 -2.26 -17.70 9.24
CA PHE A 229 -1.61 -18.91 8.79
C PHE A 229 -0.14 -18.86 9.21
N GLU A 230 0.23 -19.68 10.18
CA GLU A 230 1.60 -19.74 10.70
C GLU A 230 2.43 -20.74 9.89
N TYR A 231 3.65 -20.35 9.49
CA TYR A 231 4.55 -21.24 8.76
C TYR A 231 5.20 -22.32 9.64
N GLY A 232 5.19 -22.12 10.96
CA GLY A 232 5.81 -23.00 11.94
C GLY A 232 7.20 -22.53 12.37
N GLU A 233 7.75 -23.20 13.37
CA GLU A 233 9.02 -22.82 14.01
C GLU A 233 10.21 -22.88 13.03
N GLY A 234 11.01 -21.81 12.97
CA GLY A 234 12.19 -21.72 12.10
C GLY A 234 11.88 -21.62 10.60
N ARG A 235 10.62 -21.34 10.25
CA ARG A 235 10.14 -21.22 8.87
C ARG A 235 9.64 -19.81 8.63
N PHE A 236 10.16 -19.16 7.59
CA PHE A 236 9.88 -17.76 7.30
C PHE A 236 9.57 -17.56 5.83
N GLY A 237 8.70 -16.61 5.52
CA GLY A 237 8.29 -16.30 4.15
C GLY A 237 8.38 -14.81 3.83
N GLY A 238 7.45 -14.35 2.99
CA GLY A 238 7.35 -12.95 2.59
C GLY A 238 5.93 -12.62 2.13
N GLU A 239 5.83 -11.90 1.02
CA GLU A 239 4.56 -11.43 0.43
C GLU A 239 3.62 -12.59 0.07
N PRO A 240 2.42 -12.69 0.69
CA PRO A 240 1.40 -13.63 0.25
C PRO A 240 0.76 -13.16 -1.06
N CYS A 241 0.70 -14.04 -2.07
CA CYS A 241 0.10 -13.74 -3.36
C CYS A 241 -1.30 -14.37 -3.46
N PHE A 242 -2.35 -13.57 -3.29
CA PHE A 242 -3.72 -13.97 -3.60
C PHE A 242 -3.94 -14.11 -5.11
N VAL A 243 -4.49 -15.26 -5.49
CA VAL A 243 -4.89 -15.64 -6.84
C VAL A 243 -6.39 -15.92 -6.82
N PRO A 244 -7.23 -15.02 -7.39
CA PRO A 244 -8.67 -15.26 -7.46
C PRO A 244 -8.95 -16.48 -8.33
N MET A 245 -9.99 -17.25 -7.97
CA MET A 245 -10.52 -18.28 -8.87
C MET A 245 -10.97 -17.65 -10.18
N ASP A 246 -10.61 -18.29 -11.30
CA ASP A 246 -11.02 -17.83 -12.63
C ASP A 246 -12.56 -17.94 -12.75
N PRO A 247 -13.27 -16.83 -13.01
CA PRO A 247 -14.71 -16.83 -13.21
C PRO A 247 -15.18 -17.77 -14.35
N ALA A 248 -14.30 -18.05 -15.32
CA ALA A 248 -14.58 -18.96 -16.43
C ALA A 248 -14.45 -20.44 -16.01
N ALA A 249 -13.65 -20.75 -14.99
CA ALA A 249 -13.43 -22.10 -14.49
C ALA A 249 -14.46 -22.49 -13.41
N ALA A 250 -14.89 -21.53 -12.59
CA ALA A 250 -15.92 -21.70 -11.58
C ALA A 250 -16.64 -20.37 -11.33
N HIS A 251 -17.92 -20.39 -10.95
CA HIS A 251 -18.60 -19.17 -10.50
C HIS A 251 -18.02 -18.78 -9.13
N PRO A 252 -17.31 -17.64 -8.99
CA PRO A 252 -16.70 -17.27 -7.72
C PRO A 252 -17.78 -17.08 -6.67
N ARG A 253 -17.61 -17.73 -5.52
CA ARG A 253 -18.58 -17.71 -4.41
C ARG A 253 -18.52 -16.42 -3.60
N GLY A 254 -17.41 -15.69 -3.67
CA GLY A 254 -17.16 -14.48 -2.90
C GLY A 254 -15.83 -13.81 -3.27
N GLU A 255 -15.56 -12.67 -2.64
CA GLU A 255 -14.31 -11.89 -2.82
C GLU A 255 -13.04 -12.70 -2.51
N ASP A 256 -13.13 -13.64 -1.58
CA ASP A 256 -12.05 -14.49 -1.07
C ASP A 256 -12.02 -15.89 -1.71
N ASP A 257 -12.82 -16.13 -2.75
CA ASP A 257 -12.78 -17.41 -3.48
C ASP A 257 -11.53 -17.47 -4.36
N GLY A 258 -10.49 -18.09 -3.83
CA GLY A 258 -9.15 -18.10 -4.41
C GLY A 258 -8.15 -18.85 -3.55
N TYR A 259 -6.89 -18.72 -3.93
CA TYR A 259 -5.76 -19.30 -3.21
C TYR A 259 -4.74 -18.22 -2.86
N VAL A 260 -4.07 -18.39 -1.73
CA VAL A 260 -2.87 -17.64 -1.37
C VAL A 260 -1.66 -18.51 -1.65
N LEU A 261 -0.77 -18.01 -2.49
CA LEU A 261 0.52 -18.62 -2.80
C LEU A 261 1.61 -17.91 -2.01
N THR A 262 2.47 -18.65 -1.31
CA THR A 262 3.57 -18.05 -0.53
C THR A 262 4.79 -18.95 -0.51
N PHE A 263 5.97 -18.35 -0.71
CA PHE A 263 7.23 -19.06 -0.52
C PHE A 263 7.61 -19.07 0.95
N VAL A 264 8.04 -20.23 1.43
CA VAL A 264 8.53 -20.42 2.79
C VAL A 264 9.92 -21.04 2.72
N HIS A 265 10.86 -20.49 3.49
CA HIS A 265 12.19 -21.04 3.70
C HIS A 265 12.28 -21.66 5.09
N ASP A 266 12.70 -22.92 5.16
CA ASP A 266 12.97 -23.62 6.41
C ASP A 266 14.46 -23.52 6.73
N GLU A 267 14.80 -22.77 7.79
CA GLU A 267 16.19 -22.54 8.19
C GLU A 267 16.88 -23.80 8.76
N ARG A 268 16.11 -24.82 9.18
CA ARG A 268 16.66 -26.06 9.76
C ARG A 268 17.16 -27.01 8.69
N VAL A 269 16.40 -27.14 7.60
CA VAL A 269 16.76 -28.03 6.47
C VAL A 269 17.39 -27.28 5.29
N GLY A 270 17.29 -25.95 5.26
CA GLY A 270 17.90 -25.10 4.24
C GLY A 270 17.21 -25.15 2.88
N THR A 271 15.93 -25.53 2.84
CA THR A 271 15.13 -25.65 1.60
C THR A 271 13.99 -24.66 1.58
N SER A 272 13.43 -24.42 0.39
CA SER A 272 12.27 -23.56 0.20
C SER A 272 11.12 -24.33 -0.45
N GLU A 273 9.91 -23.98 -0.05
CA GLU A 273 8.65 -24.58 -0.52
C GLU A 273 7.71 -23.46 -0.98
N LEU A 274 6.82 -23.78 -1.92
CA LEU A 274 5.69 -22.92 -2.29
C LEU A 274 4.43 -23.54 -1.70
N LEU A 275 3.79 -22.84 -0.77
CA LEU A 275 2.55 -23.27 -0.17
C LEU A 275 1.36 -22.74 -0.97
N VAL A 276 0.33 -23.56 -1.10
CA VAL A 276 -0.98 -23.22 -1.67
C VAL A 276 -2.01 -23.31 -0.55
N VAL A 277 -2.54 -22.16 -0.14
CA VAL A 277 -3.52 -22.06 0.95
C VAL A 277 -4.86 -21.63 0.37
N ASN A 278 -5.94 -22.33 0.70
CA ASN A 278 -7.29 -21.91 0.36
C ASN A 278 -7.62 -20.61 1.09
N ALA A 279 -7.90 -19.54 0.32
CA ALA A 279 -8.02 -18.21 0.87
C ALA A 279 -9.33 -18.00 1.64
N ALA A 280 -10.36 -18.81 1.37
CA ALA A 280 -11.66 -18.70 2.03
C ALA A 280 -11.59 -19.23 3.47
N ASP A 281 -11.05 -20.42 3.67
CA ASP A 281 -11.01 -21.11 4.97
C ASP A 281 -9.62 -21.16 5.63
N MET A 282 -8.61 -20.59 4.98
CA MET A 282 -7.23 -20.46 5.46
C MET A 282 -6.54 -21.81 5.72
N ARG A 283 -6.89 -22.85 4.94
CA ARG A 283 -6.30 -24.20 5.06
C ARG A 283 -5.28 -24.49 3.97
N LEU A 284 -4.20 -25.18 4.36
CA LEU A 284 -3.17 -25.65 3.43
C LEU A 284 -3.74 -26.75 2.52
N GLU A 285 -3.50 -26.63 1.21
CA GLU A 285 -3.95 -27.58 0.19
C GLU A 285 -2.77 -28.30 -0.49
N ALA A 286 -1.64 -27.62 -0.66
CA ALA A 286 -0.41 -28.17 -1.23
C ALA A 286 0.84 -27.43 -0.71
#